data_AF-A0A0D7WZ38-F1
#
_entry.id   AF-A0A0D7WZ38-F1
#
_cell.length_a   1.000
_cell.length_b   1.000
_cell.length_c   1.000
_cell.angle_alpha   90.00
_cell.angle_beta   90.00
_cell.angle_gamma   90.00
#
_symmetry.space_group_name_H-M   'P 1'
#
loop_
_entity.id
_entity.type
_entity.pdbx_description
1 polymer ?
#
loop_
_entity_poly.entity_id
_entity_poly.type
_entity_poly.pdbx_seq_one_letter_code
_entity_poly.pdbx_strand_id
1 'polypeptide(L)'
;MLNISPDAWRIRNEMQIILNTVERRNTFCNRIVDVNGKSMVLVLHMMKDEYLEHDQLSDELFMKLYIENPVNALSIYFLELLDIITFWEWEAAGGTYAKAIQYKRETPSMTLIQAIERAEDEERGIASGF
;
A
#
# COMPACT_ATOMS: atom_id res chain seq x y z
N MET A 1 6.17 14.82 27.64
CA MET A 1 6.13 14.20 26.29
C MET A 1 5.52 12.81 26.45
N LEU A 2 4.44 12.50 25.72
CA LEU A 2 3.90 11.15 25.68
C LEU A 2 4.94 10.25 25.02
N ASN A 3 5.42 9.22 25.73
CA ASN A 3 6.39 8.27 25.21
C ASN A 3 5.63 7.29 24.30
N ILE A 4 5.51 7.63 23.02
CA ILE A 4 4.81 6.81 22.03
C ILE A 4 5.74 5.67 21.63
N SER A 5 5.29 4.42 21.83
CA SER A 5 6.08 3.26 21.40
C SER A 5 6.21 3.23 19.86
N PRO A 6 7.29 2.63 19.33
CA PRO A 6 7.44 2.43 17.88
C PRO A 6 6.22 1.76 17.23
N ASP A 7 5.60 0.81 17.93
CA ASP A 7 4.38 0.14 17.46
C ASP A 7 3.19 1.10 17.32
N ALA A 8 3.00 2.01 18.28
CA ALA A 8 1.94 3.00 18.19
C ALA A 8 2.18 4.00 17.04
N TRP A 9 3.45 4.29 16.71
CA TRP A 9 3.79 5.12 15.56
C TRP A 9 3.50 4.40 14.24
N ARG A 10 3.83 3.09 14.14
CA ARG A 10 3.51 2.26 12.98
C ARG A 10 2.01 2.19 12.73
N ILE A 11 1.22 1.84 13.76
CA ILE A 11 -0.24 1.75 13.67
C ILE A 11 -0.84 3.09 13.23
N ARG A 12 -0.37 4.21 13.79
CA ARG A 12 -0.83 5.55 13.38
C ARG A 12 -0.61 5.81 11.89
N ASN A 13 0.55 5.43 11.35
CA ASN A 13 0.84 5.69 9.95
C ASN A 13 0.07 4.75 9.01
N GLU A 14 -0.09 3.48 9.39
CA GLU A 14 -0.96 2.54 8.66
C GLU A 14 -2.41 3.05 8.62
N MET A 15 -2.91 3.57 9.75
CA MET A 15 -4.23 4.22 9.79
C MET A 15 -4.34 5.39 8.82
N GLN A 16 -3.30 6.24 8.70
CA GLN A 16 -3.34 7.38 7.78
C GLN A 16 -3.40 6.95 6.32
N ILE A 17 -2.72 5.85 5.96
CA ILE A 17 -2.70 5.32 4.60
C ILE A 17 -4.00 4.58 4.27
N ILE A 18 -4.47 3.71 5.16
CA ILE A 18 -5.66 2.89 4.94
C ILE A 18 -6.93 3.76 5.03
N LEU A 19 -6.99 4.68 6.01
CA LEU A 19 -8.14 5.55 6.27
C LEU A 19 -7.98 6.94 5.63
N ASN A 20 -7.44 6.97 4.41
CA ASN A 20 -7.09 8.20 3.70
C ASN A 20 -8.29 9.01 3.16
N THR A 21 -9.51 8.46 3.18
CA THR A 21 -10.74 9.19 2.82
C THR A 21 -11.73 9.30 3.98
N VAL A 22 -12.77 10.14 3.83
CA VAL A 22 -13.84 10.27 4.84
C VAL A 22 -14.65 8.97 4.90
N GLU A 23 -14.92 8.38 3.75
CA GLU A 23 -15.69 7.14 3.60
C GLU A 23 -15.01 5.98 4.32
N ARG A 24 -13.70 5.82 4.12
CA ARG A 24 -12.92 4.75 4.78
C ARG A 24 -12.85 4.95 6.29
N ARG A 25 -12.68 6.19 6.77
CA ARG A 25 -12.76 6.51 8.21
C ARG A 25 -14.12 6.18 8.80
N ASN A 26 -15.21 6.51 8.11
CA ASN A 26 -16.56 6.21 8.56
C ASN A 26 -16.81 4.69 8.61
N THR A 27 -16.36 3.94 7.59
CA THR A 27 -16.42 2.48 7.60
C THR A 27 -15.65 1.88 8.77
N PHE A 28 -14.46 2.40 9.09
CA PHE A 28 -13.68 1.96 10.25
C PHE A 28 -14.44 2.18 11.56
N CYS A 29 -14.96 3.39 11.78
CA CYS A 29 -15.76 3.73 12.97
C CYS A 29 -17.01 2.86 13.12
N ASN A 30 -17.63 2.44 12.01
CA ASN A 30 -18.81 1.58 12.03
C ASN A 30 -18.48 0.10 12.30
N ARG A 31 -17.26 -0.35 11.96
CA ARG A 31 -16.84 -1.75 12.10
C ARG A 31 -16.15 -2.04 13.44
N ILE A 32 -15.56 -1.03 14.07
CA ILE A 32 -14.90 -1.20 15.35
C ILE A 32 -15.94 -1.36 16.48
N VAL A 33 -16.04 -2.58 17.02
CA VAL A 33 -16.96 -2.89 18.13
C VAL A 33 -16.30 -2.64 19.49
N ASP A 34 -15.00 -2.87 19.60
CA ASP A 34 -14.21 -2.64 20.81
C ASP A 34 -12.95 -1.83 20.49
N VAL A 35 -12.78 -0.71 21.19
CA VAL A 35 -11.68 0.25 20.97
C VAL A 35 -10.45 -0.19 21.76
N ASN A 36 -9.95 -1.39 21.44
CA ASN A 36 -8.68 -1.89 21.95
C ASN A 36 -7.68 -2.08 20.79
N GLY A 37 -6.38 -2.05 21.11
CA GLY A 37 -5.31 -2.09 20.11
C GLY A 37 -5.37 -3.28 19.14
N LYS A 38 -5.72 -4.48 19.64
CA LYS A 38 -5.79 -5.69 18.81
C LYS A 38 -6.97 -5.64 17.86
N SER A 39 -8.14 -5.23 18.34
CA SER A 39 -9.35 -5.06 17.53
C SER A 39 -9.15 -4.01 16.45
N MET A 40 -8.51 -2.88 16.78
CA MET A 40 -8.18 -1.83 15.80
C MET A 40 -7.30 -2.35 14.66
N VAL A 41 -6.20 -3.03 15.00
CA VAL A 41 -5.25 -3.58 14.00
C VAL A 41 -5.93 -4.63 13.12
N LEU A 42 -6.75 -5.52 13.71
CA LEU A 42 -7.48 -6.52 12.95
C LEU A 42 -8.43 -5.89 11.92
N VAL A 43 -9.23 -4.89 12.34
CA VAL A 43 -10.16 -4.20 11.45
C VAL A 43 -9.41 -3.44 10.35
N LEU A 44 -8.27 -2.81 10.67
CA LEU A 44 -7.44 -2.12 9.67
C LEU A 44 -6.90 -3.08 8.60
N HIS A 45 -6.37 -4.24 9.00
CA HIS A 45 -5.87 -5.23 8.03
C HIS A 45 -7.00 -5.79 7.16
N MET A 46 -8.15 -6.14 7.75
CA MET A 46 -9.31 -6.59 6.98
C MET A 46 -9.76 -5.53 5.96
N MET A 47 -9.82 -4.26 6.37
CA MET A 47 -10.18 -3.17 5.48
C MET A 47 -9.13 -2.93 4.41
N LYS A 48 -7.83 -3.02 4.72
CA LYS A 48 -6.76 -2.94 3.73
C LYS A 48 -6.98 -4.00 2.64
N ASP A 49 -7.19 -5.25 3.02
CA ASP A 49 -7.37 -6.35 2.07
C ASP A 49 -8.61 -6.11 1.18
N GLU A 50 -9.75 -5.74 1.77
CA GLU A 50 -10.96 -5.38 1.02
C GLU A 50 -10.74 -4.21 0.04
N TYR A 51 -9.99 -3.19 0.47
CA TYR A 51 -9.69 -2.04 -0.39
C TYR A 51 -8.73 -2.37 -1.51
N LEU A 52 -7.79 -3.28 -1.29
CA LEU A 52 -6.93 -3.76 -2.35
C LEU A 52 -7.72 -4.59 -3.38
N GLU A 53 -8.69 -5.38 -2.94
CA GLU A 53 -9.46 -6.27 -3.83
C GLU A 53 -10.63 -5.59 -4.56
N HIS A 54 -11.29 -4.61 -3.93
CA HIS A 54 -12.60 -4.13 -4.40
C HIS A 54 -12.73 -2.61 -4.51
N ASP A 55 -11.87 -1.84 -3.84
CA ASP A 55 -11.92 -0.37 -3.80
C ASP A 55 -10.52 0.22 -4.08
N GLN A 56 -9.77 -0.40 -4.98
CA GLN A 56 -8.44 0.09 -5.31
C GLN A 56 -8.56 1.43 -6.06
N LEU A 57 -7.60 2.32 -5.81
CA LEU A 57 -7.47 3.56 -6.58
C LEU A 57 -7.43 3.22 -8.08
N SER A 58 -8.22 3.93 -8.89
CA SER A 58 -8.26 3.65 -10.33
C SER A 58 -6.90 3.86 -10.98
N ASP A 59 -6.57 3.02 -11.96
CA ASP A 59 -5.29 3.08 -12.67
C ASP A 59 -5.02 4.45 -13.29
N GLU A 60 -6.04 5.12 -13.84
CA GLU A 60 -5.91 6.46 -14.40
C GLU A 60 -5.54 7.51 -13.33
N LEU A 61 -6.16 7.43 -12.15
CA LEU A 61 -5.87 8.36 -11.06
C LEU A 61 -4.49 8.06 -10.46
N PHE A 62 -4.14 6.78 -10.33
CA PHE A 62 -2.82 6.35 -9.93
C PHE A 62 -1.73 6.88 -10.86
N MET A 63 -1.90 6.75 -12.17
CA MET A 63 -0.95 7.28 -13.16
C MET A 63 -0.73 8.79 -13.01
N LYS A 64 -1.81 9.56 -12.82
CA LYS A 64 -1.73 11.01 -12.60
C LYS A 64 -0.95 11.34 -11.33
N LEU A 65 -1.28 10.69 -10.23
CA LEU A 65 -0.57 10.87 -8.95
C LEU A 65 0.90 10.45 -9.08
N TYR A 66 1.20 9.40 -9.83
CA TYR A 66 2.57 8.90 -9.99
C TYR A 66 3.47 9.92 -10.70
N ILE A 67 2.94 10.64 -11.70
CA ILE A 67 3.66 11.70 -12.40
C ILE A 67 3.97 12.88 -11.46
N GLU A 68 3.05 13.22 -10.56
CA GLU A 68 3.21 14.35 -9.63
C GLU A 68 4.11 13.99 -8.42
N ASN A 69 3.89 12.83 -7.83
CA ASN A 69 4.62 12.33 -6.66
C ASN A 69 4.55 10.79 -6.59
N PRO A 70 5.57 10.09 -7.12
CA PRO A 70 5.54 8.64 -7.22
C PRO A 70 5.56 7.93 -5.86
N VAL A 71 6.26 8.49 -4.85
CA VAL A 71 6.28 7.93 -3.48
C VAL A 71 4.88 7.92 -2.90
N ASN A 72 4.17 9.06 -2.99
CA ASN A 72 2.81 9.17 -2.48
C ASN A 72 1.83 8.31 -3.29
N ALA A 73 1.98 8.27 -4.61
CA ALA A 73 1.13 7.46 -5.47
C ALA A 73 1.26 5.97 -5.14
N LEU A 74 2.47 5.46 -5.03
CA LEU A 74 2.73 4.07 -4.64
C LEU A 74 2.21 3.79 -3.23
N SER A 75 2.38 4.72 -2.28
CA SER A 75 1.90 4.54 -0.91
C SER A 75 0.39 4.34 -0.86
N ILE A 76 -0.35 5.15 -1.63
CA ILE A 76 -1.80 5.07 -1.72
C ILE A 76 -2.24 3.83 -2.51
N TYR A 77 -1.55 3.49 -3.59
CA TYR A 77 -1.92 2.39 -4.49
C TYR A 77 -1.67 1.01 -3.88
N PHE A 78 -0.59 0.86 -3.09
CA PHE A 78 -0.27 -0.38 -2.36
C PHE A 78 -0.86 -0.41 -0.95
N LEU A 79 -1.40 0.71 -0.45
CA LEU A 79 -1.80 0.90 0.94
C LEU A 79 -0.66 0.53 1.91
N GLU A 80 0.53 1.05 1.61
CA GLU A 80 1.76 0.85 2.35
C GLU A 80 2.42 2.19 2.63
N LEU A 81 3.06 2.32 3.80
CA LEU A 81 3.85 3.52 4.09
C LEU A 81 5.20 3.37 3.40
N LEU A 82 5.43 4.17 2.36
CA LEU A 82 6.68 4.15 1.61
C LEU A 82 7.49 5.40 1.90
N ASP A 83 8.80 5.21 1.95
CA ASP A 83 9.76 6.29 1.94
C ASP A 83 10.46 6.39 0.57
N ILE A 84 11.30 7.41 0.44
CA ILE A 84 12.03 7.67 -0.79
C ILE A 84 13.08 6.59 -1.11
N ILE A 85 13.57 5.86 -0.10
CA ILE A 85 14.55 4.78 -0.28
C ILE A 85 13.87 3.61 -0.97
N THR A 86 12.69 3.19 -0.49
CA THR A 86 11.92 2.12 -1.16
C THR A 86 11.52 2.50 -2.57
N PHE A 87 11.23 3.78 -2.83
CA PHE A 87 10.97 4.24 -4.20
C PHE A 87 12.21 4.11 -5.11
N TRP A 88 13.40 4.43 -4.63
CA TRP A 88 14.62 4.25 -5.42
C TRP A 88 14.93 2.78 -5.69
N GLU A 89 14.63 1.87 -4.76
CA GLU A 89 14.73 0.43 -4.99
C GLU A 89 13.77 -0.01 -6.11
N TRP A 90 12.53 0.48 -6.08
CA TRP A 90 11.57 0.25 -7.15
C TRP A 90 12.04 0.78 -8.50
N GLU A 91 12.55 2.00 -8.56
CA GLU A 91 13.08 2.58 -9.80
C GLU A 91 14.30 1.79 -10.31
N ALA A 92 15.21 1.40 -9.42
CA ALA A 92 16.40 0.62 -9.75
C ALA A 92 16.07 -0.79 -10.27
N ALA A 93 14.97 -1.38 -9.80
CA ALA A 93 14.42 -2.64 -10.31
C ALA A 93 13.72 -2.50 -11.67
N GLY A 94 13.78 -1.33 -12.32
CA GLY A 94 13.07 -1.05 -13.58
C GLY A 94 11.57 -0.86 -13.37
N GLY A 95 11.17 -0.48 -12.16
CA GLY A 95 9.79 -0.24 -11.76
C GLY A 95 9.16 0.97 -12.46
N THR A 96 7.92 0.81 -12.91
CA THR A 96 7.15 1.88 -13.57
C THR A 96 5.70 1.83 -13.11
N TYR A 97 4.94 2.92 -13.27
CA TYR A 97 3.49 2.87 -12.99
C TYR A 97 2.79 1.75 -13.79
N ALA A 98 3.27 1.43 -15.00
CA ALA A 98 2.70 0.38 -15.84
C ALA A 98 2.93 -1.02 -15.23
N LYS A 99 4.14 -1.31 -14.76
CA LYS A 99 4.45 -2.55 -14.03
C LYS A 99 3.65 -2.65 -12.73
N ALA A 100 3.55 -1.56 -11.96
CA ALA A 100 2.74 -1.53 -10.73
C ALA A 100 1.26 -1.87 -11.01
N ILE A 101 0.67 -1.26 -12.06
CA ILE A 101 -0.70 -1.58 -12.48
C ILE A 101 -0.83 -3.04 -12.90
N GLN A 102 0.09 -3.53 -13.73
CA GLN A 102 0.07 -4.92 -14.19
C GLN A 102 0.10 -5.89 -12.99
N TYR A 103 1.05 -5.71 -12.09
CA TYR A 103 1.23 -6.59 -10.94
C TYR A 103 0.02 -6.56 -10.00
N LYS A 104 -0.59 -5.40 -9.79
CA LYS A 104 -1.81 -5.29 -8.96
C LYS A 104 -3.05 -5.87 -9.61
N ARG A 105 -3.16 -5.82 -10.95
CA ARG A 105 -4.23 -6.52 -11.67
C ARG A 105 -4.10 -8.04 -11.57
N GLU A 106 -2.88 -8.56 -11.58
CA GLU A 106 -2.60 -9.99 -11.45
C GLU A 106 -2.73 -10.47 -10.00
N THR A 107 -2.28 -9.68 -9.04
CA THR A 107 -2.34 -9.99 -7.61
C THR A 107 -2.63 -8.71 -6.81
N PRO A 108 -3.91 -8.42 -6.53
CA PRO A 108 -4.31 -7.20 -5.84
C PRO A 108 -3.67 -7.05 -4.44
N SER A 109 -3.38 -8.15 -3.75
CA SER A 109 -2.72 -8.14 -2.44
C SER A 109 -1.20 -8.02 -2.49
N MET A 110 -0.59 -7.91 -3.69
CA MET A 110 0.85 -7.81 -3.83
C MET A 110 1.38 -6.56 -3.11
N THR A 111 2.42 -6.75 -2.30
CA THR A 111 3.15 -5.69 -1.59
C THR A 111 4.14 -5.01 -2.53
N LEU A 112 4.61 -3.80 -2.19
CA LEU A 112 5.61 -3.16 -3.04
C LEU A 112 6.93 -3.93 -3.04
N ILE A 113 7.32 -4.56 -1.92
CA ILE A 113 8.54 -5.37 -1.86
C ILE A 113 8.47 -6.54 -2.84
N GLN A 114 7.33 -7.26 -2.87
CA GLN A 114 7.12 -8.34 -3.85
C GLN A 114 7.15 -7.83 -5.29
N ALA A 115 6.58 -6.65 -5.53
CA ALA A 115 6.64 -6.00 -6.84
C ALA A 115 8.08 -5.65 -7.24
N ILE A 116 8.90 -5.15 -6.32
CA ILE A 116 10.33 -4.87 -6.54
C ILE A 116 11.07 -6.16 -6.89
N GLU A 117 10.93 -7.21 -6.07
CA GLU A 117 11.55 -8.52 -6.30
C GLU A 117 11.20 -9.08 -7.68
N ARG A 118 9.91 -9.01 -8.05
CA ARG A 118 9.45 -9.43 -9.36
C ARG A 118 10.04 -8.59 -10.49
N ALA A 119 10.09 -7.26 -10.33
CA ALA A 119 10.65 -6.38 -11.34
C ALA A 119 12.16 -6.65 -11.54
N GLU A 120 12.91 -6.92 -10.47
CA GLU A 120 14.30 -7.35 -10.56
C GLU A 120 14.48 -8.66 -11.31
N ASP A 121 13.63 -9.65 -11.03
CA ASP A 121 13.66 -10.95 -11.71
C ASP A 121 13.40 -10.78 -13.22
N GLU A 122 12.40 -9.96 -13.59
CA GLU A 122 12.07 -9.63 -14.97
C GLU A 122 13.23 -8.91 -15.69
N GLU A 123 13.87 -7.93 -15.05
CA GLU A 123 15.04 -7.22 -15.62
C GLU A 123 16.26 -8.12 -15.79
N ARG A 124 16.46 -9.08 -14.89
CA ARG A 124 17.53 -10.09 -15.00
C ARG A 124 17.23 -11.19 -16.02
N GLY A 125 16.05 -11.17 -16.65
CA GLY A 125 15.59 -12.21 -17.57
C GLY A 125 15.34 -13.56 -16.88
N ILE A 126 15.22 -13.55 -15.55
CA ILE A 126 14.85 -14.71 -14.74
C ILE A 126 13.33 -14.70 -14.74
N ALA A 127 12.71 -15.37 -15.71
CA ALA A 127 11.27 -15.59 -15.68
C ALA A 127 10.94 -16.45 -14.45
N SER A 128 10.52 -15.79 -13.38
CA SER A 128 9.99 -16.41 -12.17
C SER A 128 8.72 -17.19 -12.55
N GLY A 129 8.87 -18.51 -12.67
CA GLY A 129 7.75 -19.42 -12.82
C GLY A 129 7.05 -19.57 -11.47
N PHE A 130 5.86 -19.00 -11.37
CA PHE A 130 4.84 -19.38 -10.40
C PHE A 130 3.58 -19.82 -11.14
#